data_AF-A0A2T6CML5-F1
#
_entry.id   AF-A0A2T6CML5-F1
#
_cell.length_a   1.000
_cell.length_b   1.000
_cell.length_c   1.000
_cell.angle_alpha   90.00
_cell.angle_beta   90.00
_cell.angle_gamma   90.00
#
_symmetry.space_group_name_H-M   'P 1'
#
loop_
_entity.id
_entity.type
_entity.pdbx_description
1 polymer ?
#
loop_
_entity_poly.entity_id
_entity_poly.type
_entity_poly.pdbx_seq_one_letter_code
_entity_poly.pdbx_strand_id
1 'polypeptide(L)'
;MACFRFPVLVCALLLPGVDGAAEIDGAWRAEFDSAVGIQKYVFELKADGQKLLGRALGERSTDKSETPITDGRLTKNEVYFVERLNYQGVSLRVDYRGTVKGDELVLTRIVGGVFTEQLVAKRLKTKG
;
A
#
# COMPACT_ATOMS: atom_id res chain seq x y z
N MET A 1 -9.28 -36.62 55.50
CA MET A 1 -8.41 -35.44 55.57
C MET A 1 -7.43 -35.53 54.42
N ALA A 2 -7.47 -34.55 53.51
CA ALA A 2 -6.54 -34.28 52.39
C ALA A 2 -6.44 -35.34 51.27
N CYS A 3 -6.33 -35.00 49.99
CA CYS A 3 -6.64 -33.81 49.18
C CYS A 3 -6.38 -34.32 47.74
N PHE A 4 -7.41 -34.33 46.88
CA PHE A 4 -7.25 -34.73 45.48
C PHE A 4 -6.31 -33.73 44.78
N ARG A 5 -5.18 -34.20 44.26
CA ARG A 5 -4.30 -33.42 43.36
C ARG A 5 -4.44 -33.97 41.94
N PHE A 6 -5.39 -33.41 41.20
CA PHE A 6 -5.39 -33.47 39.74
C PHE A 6 -4.40 -32.42 39.22
N PRO A 7 -3.37 -32.78 38.44
CA PRO A 7 -2.71 -31.79 37.61
C PRO A 7 -3.66 -31.45 36.46
N VAL A 8 -4.23 -30.25 36.50
CA VAL A 8 -4.91 -29.64 35.36
C VAL A 8 -3.85 -29.48 34.27
N LEU A 9 -3.93 -30.32 33.22
CA LEU A 9 -3.21 -30.10 31.98
C LEU A 9 -3.89 -28.92 31.28
N VAL A 10 -3.37 -27.71 31.54
CA VAL A 10 -3.71 -26.51 30.77
C VAL A 10 -3.11 -26.70 29.37
N CYS A 11 -3.91 -27.25 28.45
CA CYS A 11 -3.68 -27.06 27.03
C CYS A 11 -3.86 -25.57 26.74
N ALA A 12 -2.76 -24.83 26.75
CA ALA A 12 -2.69 -23.51 26.17
C ALA A 12 -3.04 -23.66 24.69
N LEU A 13 -4.31 -23.40 24.35
CA LEU A 13 -4.73 -23.12 22.98
C LEU A 13 -3.91 -21.93 22.52
N LEU A 14 -2.83 -22.21 21.78
CA LEU A 14 -2.22 -21.27 20.87
C LEU A 14 -3.33 -20.88 19.89
N LEU A 15 -4.00 -19.77 20.18
CA LEU A 15 -4.82 -19.09 19.19
C LEU A 15 -3.88 -18.83 18.01
N PRO A 16 -4.17 -19.32 16.79
CA PRO A 16 -3.44 -18.84 15.64
C PRO A 16 -3.67 -17.33 15.62
N GLY A 17 -2.60 -16.56 15.82
CA GLY A 17 -2.65 -15.13 15.54
C GLY A 17 -3.14 -15.01 14.12
N VAL A 18 -4.33 -14.44 13.94
CA VAL A 18 -4.70 -13.87 12.66
C VAL A 18 -3.66 -12.79 12.45
N ASP A 19 -2.58 -13.15 11.75
CA ASP A 19 -1.62 -12.21 11.21
C ASP A 19 -2.46 -11.40 10.22
N GLY A 20 -3.08 -10.34 10.73
CA GLY A 20 -3.92 -9.45 9.96
C GLY A 20 -3.01 -8.70 9.01
N ALA A 21 -2.62 -9.35 7.91
CA ALA A 21 -2.09 -8.68 6.75
C ALA A 21 -3.04 -7.53 6.47
N ALA A 22 -2.53 -6.30 6.46
CA ALA A 22 -3.37 -5.17 6.17
C ALA A 22 -4.02 -5.40 4.80
N GLU A 23 -5.35 -5.32 4.74
CA GLU A 23 -6.12 -5.54 3.52
C GLU A 23 -5.77 -4.44 2.50
N ILE A 24 -4.73 -4.64 1.68
CA ILE A 24 -4.30 -3.66 0.69
C ILE A 24 -5.22 -3.64 -0.54
N ASP A 25 -6.02 -4.68 -0.73
CA ASP A 25 -6.88 -4.86 -1.91
C ASP A 25 -7.88 -3.71 -2.05
N GLY A 26 -7.96 -3.19 -3.28
CA GLY A 26 -8.92 -2.15 -3.65
C GLY A 26 -8.27 -0.90 -4.22
N ALA A 27 -9.06 0.17 -4.30
CA ALA A 27 -8.65 1.42 -4.90
C ALA A 27 -8.34 2.48 -3.83
N TRP A 28 -7.24 3.19 -3.99
CA TRP A 28 -6.73 4.17 -3.03
C TRP A 28 -6.51 5.51 -3.71
N ARG A 29 -7.19 6.56 -3.25
CA ARG A 29 -7.10 7.90 -3.84
C ARG A 29 -6.22 8.83 -3.02
N ALA A 30 -5.27 9.49 -3.68
CA ALA A 30 -4.48 10.56 -3.11
C ALA A 30 -4.64 11.86 -3.92
N GLU A 31 -4.52 12.98 -3.23
CA GLU A 31 -4.33 14.30 -3.81
C GLU A 31 -3.26 15.02 -2.99
N PHE A 32 -2.23 15.54 -3.66
CA PHE A 32 -1.08 16.16 -3.00
C PHE A 32 -0.40 17.19 -3.90
N ASP A 33 0.21 18.20 -3.27
CA ASP A 33 1.05 19.18 -3.95
C ASP A 33 2.44 18.58 -4.26
N SER A 34 2.96 18.87 -5.45
CA SER A 34 4.29 18.49 -5.89
C SER A 34 5.03 19.70 -6.49
N ALA A 35 6.32 19.55 -6.76
CA ALA A 35 7.09 20.58 -7.47
C ALA A 35 6.54 20.89 -8.89
N VAL A 36 5.75 19.98 -9.47
CA VAL A 36 5.12 20.14 -10.79
C VAL A 36 3.61 20.46 -10.70
N GLY A 37 3.14 20.87 -9.52
CA GLY A 37 1.74 21.21 -9.24
C GLY A 37 0.94 20.06 -8.62
N ILE A 38 -0.37 20.27 -8.45
CA ILE A 38 -1.27 19.29 -7.82
C ILE A 38 -1.27 17.98 -8.61
N GLN A 39 -1.08 16.88 -7.90
CA GLN A 39 -1.18 15.52 -8.41
C GLN A 39 -2.41 14.85 -7.81
N LYS A 40 -3.18 14.15 -8.64
CA LYS A 40 -4.25 13.24 -8.20
C LYS A 40 -3.91 11.83 -8.63
N TYR A 41 -4.01 10.88 -7.72
CA TYR A 41 -3.77 9.48 -8.02
C TYR A 41 -4.93 8.61 -7.56
N VAL A 42 -5.21 7.55 -8.31
CA VAL A 42 -5.90 6.35 -7.85
C VAL A 42 -4.98 5.16 -8.05
N PHE A 43 -4.62 4.48 -6.97
CA PHE A 43 -3.87 3.23 -7.00
C PHE A 43 -4.86 2.07 -6.88
N GLU A 44 -4.94 1.22 -7.89
CA GLU A 44 -5.70 -0.03 -7.82
C GLU A 44 -4.73 -1.15 -7.46
N LEU A 45 -4.84 -1.66 -6.23
CA LEU A 45 -3.87 -2.57 -5.62
C LEU A 45 -4.51 -3.91 -5.32
N LYS A 46 -3.72 -4.97 -5.45
CA LYS A 46 -4.11 -6.33 -5.08
C LYS A 46 -2.92 -7.11 -4.53
N ALA A 47 -3.09 -7.74 -3.39
CA ALA A 47 -2.14 -8.69 -2.83
C ALA A 47 -2.17 -10.02 -3.58
N ASP A 48 -0.98 -10.57 -3.85
CA ASP A 48 -0.78 -11.94 -4.30
C ASP A 48 0.36 -12.56 -3.47
N GLY A 49 -0.01 -13.05 -2.28
CA GLY A 49 0.95 -13.46 -1.25
C GLY A 49 1.83 -12.29 -0.82
N GLN A 50 3.14 -12.38 -1.10
CA GLN A 50 4.12 -11.31 -0.82
C GLN A 50 4.30 -10.32 -1.98
N LYS A 51 3.62 -10.54 -3.11
CA LYS A 51 3.64 -9.62 -4.24
C LYS A 51 2.50 -8.61 -4.12
N LEU A 52 2.76 -7.41 -4.62
CA LEU A 52 1.74 -6.39 -4.81
C LEU A 52 1.54 -6.18 -6.32
N LEU A 53 0.35 -6.45 -6.80
CA LEU A 53 -0.06 -6.24 -8.18
C LEU A 53 -0.92 -4.99 -8.25
N GLY A 54 -1.02 -4.39 -9.44
CA GLY A 54 -1.91 -3.25 -9.63
C GLY A 54 -1.53 -2.30 -10.75
N ARG A 55 -2.14 -1.13 -10.70
CA ARG A 55 -1.86 0.01 -11.58
C ARG A 55 -2.05 1.33 -10.85
N ALA A 56 -1.35 2.35 -11.31
CA ALA A 56 -1.51 3.73 -10.87
C ALA A 56 -2.18 4.54 -11.99
N LEU A 57 -3.23 5.27 -11.62
CA LEU A 57 -3.97 6.19 -12.47
C LEU A 57 -3.65 7.61 -11.98
N GLY A 58 -2.73 8.28 -12.66
CA GLY A 58 -2.29 9.63 -12.34
C GLY A 58 -3.03 10.68 -13.17
N GLU A 59 -3.42 11.79 -12.56
CA GLU A 59 -3.97 12.97 -13.20
C GLU A 59 -3.21 14.22 -12.74
N ARG A 60 -2.73 14.99 -13.71
CA ARG A 60 -2.16 16.33 -13.53
C ARG A 60 -3.01 17.33 -14.32
N SER A 61 -2.70 18.61 -14.17
CA SER A 61 -3.43 19.69 -14.88
C SER A 61 -3.47 19.51 -16.40
N THR A 62 -2.42 18.95 -17.00
CA THR A 62 -2.27 18.85 -18.46
C THR A 62 -2.50 17.46 -19.03
N ASP A 63 -2.44 16.42 -18.21
CA ASP A 63 -2.37 15.04 -18.70
C ASP A 63 -2.85 14.00 -17.68
N LYS A 64 -3.23 12.84 -18.21
CA LYS A 64 -3.57 11.63 -17.45
C LYS A 64 -2.63 10.50 -17.83
N SER A 65 -2.37 9.61 -16.90
CA SER A 65 -1.50 8.46 -17.07
C SER A 65 -2.12 7.23 -16.43
N GLU A 66 -1.92 6.09 -17.08
CA GLU A 66 -2.24 4.77 -16.53
C GLU A 66 -0.98 3.92 -16.67
N THR A 67 -0.44 3.47 -15.53
CA THR A 67 0.85 2.78 -15.48
C THR A 67 0.71 1.50 -14.65
N PRO A 68 1.21 0.35 -15.13
CA PRO A 68 1.23 -0.86 -14.33
C PRO A 68 2.21 -0.70 -13.16
N ILE A 69 1.85 -1.28 -12.01
CA ILE A 69 2.78 -1.45 -10.90
C ILE A 69 3.79 -2.54 -11.24
N THR A 70 5.06 -2.23 -11.00
CA THR A 70 6.18 -3.14 -11.15
C THR A 70 6.93 -3.26 -9.84
N ASP A 71 7.73 -4.32 -9.68
CA ASP A 71 8.51 -4.62 -8.47
C ASP A 71 7.69 -4.58 -7.17
N GLY A 72 6.38 -4.87 -7.26
CA GLY A 72 5.46 -4.73 -6.14
C GLY A 72 5.66 -5.80 -5.07
N ARG A 73 5.80 -5.36 -3.82
CA ARG A 73 6.04 -6.19 -2.65
C ARG A 73 5.12 -5.76 -1.52
N LEU A 74 4.62 -6.75 -0.80
CA LEU A 74 3.79 -6.57 0.39
C LEU A 74 4.38 -7.42 1.51
N THR A 75 4.61 -6.83 2.67
CA THR A 75 5.06 -7.55 3.87
C THR A 75 4.33 -7.02 5.09
N LYS A 76 3.37 -7.80 5.59
CA LYS A 76 2.42 -7.40 6.64
C LYS A 76 1.66 -6.14 6.24
N ASN A 77 2.15 -4.97 6.67
CA ASN A 77 1.53 -3.67 6.42
C ASN A 77 2.44 -2.78 5.56
N GLU A 78 3.68 -3.19 5.30
CA GLU A 78 4.62 -2.45 4.48
C GLU A 78 4.40 -2.76 3.00
N VAL A 79 4.39 -1.71 2.20
CA VAL A 79 4.29 -1.80 0.74
C VAL A 79 5.52 -1.19 0.09
N TYR A 80 5.93 -1.81 -1.00
CA TYR A 80 6.85 -1.22 -1.96
C TYR A 80 6.34 -1.49 -3.36
N PHE A 81 6.41 -0.49 -4.23
CA PHE A 81 6.12 -0.69 -5.65
C PHE A 81 6.78 0.40 -6.49
N VAL A 82 6.87 0.13 -7.79
CA VAL A 82 7.51 1.00 -8.77
C VAL A 82 6.55 1.31 -9.88
N GLU A 83 6.46 2.60 -10.20
CA GLU A 83 5.80 3.12 -11.39
C GLU A 83 6.87 3.56 -12.41
N ARG A 84 6.62 3.31 -13.70
CA ARG A 84 7.37 3.95 -14.79
C ARG A 84 6.50 5.02 -15.42
N LEU A 85 6.67 6.25 -14.95
CA LEU A 85 5.89 7.40 -15.36
C LEU A 85 6.51 8.02 -16.61
N ASN A 86 5.73 8.18 -17.68
CA ASN A 86 6.16 9.01 -18.80
C ASN A 86 5.85 10.48 -18.48
N TYR A 87 6.89 11.30 -18.41
CA TYR A 87 6.77 12.74 -18.22
C TYR A 87 7.50 13.44 -19.36
N GLN A 88 6.75 14.17 -20.20
CA GLN A 88 7.30 14.91 -21.35
C GLN A 88 8.14 14.04 -22.30
N GLY A 89 7.77 12.77 -22.50
CA GLY A 89 8.50 11.82 -23.35
C GLY A 89 9.64 11.10 -22.65
N VAL A 90 9.95 11.44 -21.39
CA VAL A 90 10.98 10.78 -20.58
C VAL A 90 10.34 9.77 -19.64
N SER A 91 10.80 8.52 -19.69
CA SER A 91 10.38 7.49 -18.73
C SER A 91 11.13 7.66 -17.40
N LEU A 92 10.43 8.09 -16.36
CA LEU A 92 10.93 8.24 -15.01
C LEU A 92 10.55 7.04 -14.15
N ARG A 93 11.53 6.49 -13.41
CA ARG A 93 11.24 5.54 -12.34
C ARG A 93 10.74 6.31 -11.12
N VAL A 94 9.62 5.86 -10.55
CA VAL A 94 9.07 6.40 -9.32
C VAL A 94 8.93 5.25 -8.32
N ASP A 95 9.70 5.30 -7.26
CA ASP A 95 9.64 4.32 -6.17
C ASP A 95 8.65 4.79 -5.11
N TYR A 96 7.75 3.90 -4.71
CA TYR A 96 6.80 4.12 -3.62
C TYR A 96 7.13 3.17 -2.48
N ARG A 97 7.26 3.70 -1.27
CA ARG A 97 7.45 2.96 -0.03
C ARG A 97 6.42 3.43 0.98
N GLY A 98 5.77 2.53 1.70
CA GLY A 98 4.80 2.98 2.67
C GLY A 98 4.22 1.91 3.55
N THR A 99 3.18 2.32 4.27
CA THR A 99 2.50 1.46 5.23
C THR A 99 1.00 1.67 5.17
N VAL A 100 0.25 0.58 5.27
CA VAL A 100 -1.20 0.60 5.42
C VAL A 100 -1.57 0.81 6.89
N LYS A 101 -2.45 1.77 7.14
CA LYS A 101 -3.01 2.13 8.44
C LYS A 101 -4.54 2.25 8.31
N GLY A 102 -5.23 1.11 8.38
CA GLY A 102 -6.69 1.05 8.22
C GLY A 102 -7.12 1.47 6.80
N ASP A 103 -7.82 2.60 6.70
CA ASP A 103 -8.29 3.19 5.44
C ASP A 103 -7.30 4.19 4.82
N GLU A 104 -6.09 4.30 5.39
CA GLU A 104 -5.03 5.16 4.87
C GLU A 104 -3.81 4.34 4.43
N LEU A 105 -3.27 4.69 3.27
CA LEU A 105 -2.02 4.20 2.73
C LEU A 105 -1.04 5.37 2.71
N VAL A 106 -0.13 5.39 3.69
CA VAL A 106 0.86 6.46 3.86
C VAL A 106 2.08 6.11 3.04
N LEU A 107 2.41 6.93 2.04
CA LEU A 107 3.45 6.66 1.05
C LEU A 107 4.51 7.76 1.07
N THR A 108 5.76 7.32 0.95
CA THR A 108 6.89 8.10 0.49
C THR A 108 7.11 7.79 -0.98
N ARG A 109 7.06 8.81 -1.82
CA ARG A 109 7.26 8.77 -3.27
C ARG A 109 8.64 9.34 -3.59
N ILE A 110 9.42 8.61 -4.39
CA ILE A 110 10.78 9.01 -4.78
C ILE A 110 10.86 9.03 -6.30
N VAL A 111 10.91 10.22 -6.89
CA VAL A 111 10.96 10.43 -8.34
C VAL A 111 12.41 10.46 -8.81
N GLY A 112 12.74 9.60 -9.78
CA GLY A 112 14.07 9.55 -10.38
C GLY A 112 15.19 9.25 -9.38
N GLY A 113 14.88 8.71 -8.21
CA GLY A 113 15.83 8.45 -7.13
C GLY A 113 16.32 9.69 -6.37
N VAL A 114 15.77 10.88 -6.64
CA VAL A 114 16.31 12.15 -6.11
C VAL A 114 15.26 13.01 -5.41
N PHE A 115 14.04 13.12 -5.94
CA PHE A 115 12.99 13.96 -5.35
C PHE A 115 12.08 13.13 -4.47
N THR A 116 11.97 13.48 -3.20
CA THR A 116 11.15 12.74 -2.22
C THR A 116 9.93 13.55 -1.80
N GLU A 117 8.76 12.92 -1.83
CA GLU A 117 7.47 13.51 -1.49
C GLU A 117 6.72 12.54 -0.55
N GLN A 118 5.88 13.09 0.34
CA GLN A 118 4.96 12.28 1.15
C GLN A 118 3.54 12.51 0.69
N LEU A 119 2.77 11.42 0.64
CA LEU A 119 1.34 11.46 0.31
C LEU A 119 0.57 10.43 1.12
N VAL A 120 -0.70 10.73 1.37
CA VAL A 120 -1.63 9.80 2.01
C VAL A 120 -2.73 9.47 1.02
N ALA A 121 -2.80 8.21 0.60
CA ALA A 121 -3.90 7.72 -0.21
C ALA A 121 -4.99 7.14 0.71
N LYS A 122 -6.25 7.54 0.50
CA LYS A 122 -7.39 7.05 1.25
C LYS A 122 -8.13 5.99 0.46
N ARG A 123 -8.55 4.91 1.12
CA ARG A 123 -9.35 3.86 0.48
C ARG A 123 -10.64 4.44 -0.09
N LEU A 124 -10.91 4.15 -1.36
CA LEU A 124 -12.18 4.44 -1.98
C LEU A 124 -13.20 3.42 -1.48
N LYS A 125 -14.15 3.88 -0.68
CA LYS A 125 -15.29 3.05 -0.27
C LYS A 125 -16.25 2.96 -1.45
N THR A 126 -16.42 1.77 -2.00
CA THR A 126 -17.53 1.48 -2.90
C THR A 126 -18.82 1.72 -2.11
N LYS A 127 -19.67 2.65 -2.56
CA LYS A 127 -21.02 2.75 -2.01
C LYS A 127 -21.73 1.43 -2.36
N GLY A 128 -22.03 0.63 -1.34
CA GLY A 128 -22.85 -0.57 -1.46
C GLY A 128 -24.28 -0.25 -1.86
#